data_AF-A0A8H3X2E2-F1
#
_entry.id   AF-A0A8H3X2E2-F1
#
_cell.length_a   1.000
_cell.length_b   1.000
_cell.length_c   1.000
_cell.angle_alpha   90.00
_cell.angle_beta   90.00
_cell.angle_gamma   90.00
#
_symmetry.space_group_name_H-M   'P 1'
#
loop_
_entity.id
_entity.type
_entity.pdbx_description
1 polymer ?
#
loop_
_entity_poly.entity_id
_entity_poly.type
_entity_poly.pdbx_seq_one_letter_code
_entity_poly.pdbx_strand_id
1 'polypeptide(L)'
;MVDANQYINSNYPFPSVNRTIIQTLDVSNRNLINTINLGPSENFTNLVNLNTSFNQISGFTLGLLPQFQNMDFSHNILTNFIMKNTLLLPRLSIINLSHNSLSDIGPGSVILTHLDISNNLITTLDLSDCRNLVKLNCSGNRDLSNLTLNPLFNPTDPNAFDCRGTSIGQVNTTSYTYDCRTGNRIQRATSTSKATVTVTNPAIQENNNNGLYLGIGIGVGGIVLIIILSIVGYLIYKRRPKKGIIKIAGGQYYE
;
A
#
# COMPACT_ATOMS: atom_id res chain seq x y z
N MET A 1 1.72 -7.19 -26.24
CA MET A 1 0.82 -6.59 -25.23
C MET A 1 -0.56 -7.18 -25.45
N VAL A 2 -1.33 -7.41 -24.39
CA VAL A 2 -2.67 -8.00 -24.48
C VAL A 2 -3.62 -7.11 -23.70
N ASP A 3 -4.83 -6.88 -24.23
CA ASP A 3 -5.86 -6.16 -23.48
C ASP A 3 -6.18 -6.89 -22.16
N ALA A 4 -6.22 -6.15 -21.05
CA ALA A 4 -6.39 -6.76 -19.73
C ALA A 4 -7.71 -7.54 -19.60
N ASN A 5 -8.81 -7.01 -20.13
CA ASN A 5 -10.11 -7.68 -20.06
C ASN A 5 -10.15 -8.89 -21.00
N GLN A 6 -9.55 -8.79 -22.19
CA GLN A 6 -9.40 -9.96 -23.07
C GLN A 6 -8.62 -11.08 -22.38
N TYR A 7 -7.51 -10.76 -21.72
CA TYR A 7 -6.72 -11.73 -20.96
C TYR A 7 -7.55 -12.39 -19.85
N ILE A 8 -8.28 -11.61 -19.06
CA ILE A 8 -9.15 -12.14 -18.00
C ILE A 8 -10.24 -13.04 -18.57
N ASN A 9 -10.88 -12.62 -19.67
CA ASN A 9 -11.94 -13.40 -20.32
C ASN A 9 -11.43 -14.72 -20.91
N SER A 10 -10.21 -14.77 -21.43
CA SER A 10 -9.61 -16.01 -21.91
C SER A 10 -9.16 -16.95 -20.79
N ASN A 11 -8.67 -16.44 -19.65
CA ASN A 11 -8.16 -17.26 -18.55
C ASN A 11 -9.23 -17.65 -17.53
N TYR A 12 -10.29 -16.84 -17.41
CA TYR A 12 -11.43 -17.06 -16.53
C TYR A 12 -12.73 -16.96 -17.34
N PRO A 13 -12.94 -17.81 -18.37
CA PRO A 13 -14.09 -17.67 -19.27
C PRO A 13 -15.40 -17.82 -18.51
N PHE A 14 -16.28 -16.82 -18.62
CA PHE A 14 -17.63 -16.86 -18.05
C PHE A 14 -18.63 -17.27 -19.16
N PRO A 15 -19.62 -18.15 -18.88
CA PRO A 15 -20.01 -18.70 -17.58
C PRO A 15 -19.29 -19.99 -17.14
N SER A 16 -18.39 -20.54 -17.96
CA SER A 16 -17.72 -21.83 -17.69
C SER A 16 -16.94 -21.86 -16.38
N VAL A 17 -16.33 -20.74 -16.00
CA VAL A 17 -15.68 -20.49 -14.72
C VAL A 17 -16.63 -19.67 -13.86
N ASN A 18 -16.93 -20.18 -12.66
CA ASN A 18 -17.64 -19.42 -11.65
C ASN A 18 -16.72 -18.34 -11.06
N ARG A 19 -16.77 -17.12 -11.61
CA ARG A 19 -15.96 -15.98 -11.13
C ARG A 19 -16.36 -15.50 -9.73
N THR A 20 -17.56 -15.83 -9.25
CA THR A 20 -18.04 -15.36 -7.94
C THR A 20 -17.31 -16.00 -6.76
N ILE A 21 -16.65 -17.14 -6.95
CA ILE A 21 -15.84 -17.78 -5.90
C ILE A 21 -14.40 -17.23 -5.85
N ILE A 22 -14.00 -16.41 -6.82
CA ILE A 22 -12.64 -15.87 -6.89
C ILE A 22 -12.49 -14.76 -5.85
N GLN A 23 -11.72 -15.06 -4.81
CA GLN A 23 -11.37 -14.09 -3.75
C GLN A 23 -10.04 -13.41 -4.01
N THR A 24 -9.16 -14.02 -4.80
CA THR A 24 -7.84 -13.46 -5.14
C THR A 24 -7.62 -13.58 -6.64
N LEU A 25 -7.34 -12.45 -7.28
CA LEU A 25 -7.00 -12.37 -8.69
C LEU A 25 -5.59 -11.82 -8.85
N ASP A 26 -4.68 -12.62 -9.41
CA ASP A 26 -3.32 -12.19 -9.76
C ASP A 26 -3.13 -12.27 -11.28
N VAL A 27 -2.99 -11.08 -11.87
CA VAL A 27 -2.70 -10.88 -13.29
C VAL A 27 -1.43 -10.04 -13.49
N SER A 28 -0.54 -10.07 -12.51
CA SER A 28 0.72 -9.32 -12.53
C SER A 28 1.70 -9.83 -13.59
N ASN A 29 2.54 -8.93 -14.11
CA ASN A 29 3.64 -9.24 -15.02
C ASN A 29 3.19 -10.01 -16.27
N ARG A 30 2.12 -9.54 -16.93
CA ARG A 30 1.55 -10.15 -18.14
C ARG A 30 1.61 -9.24 -19.36
N ASN A 31 2.25 -8.07 -19.27
CA ASN A 31 2.26 -7.04 -20.30
C ASN A 31 0.84 -6.62 -20.73
N LEU A 32 -0.07 -6.51 -19.74
CA LEU A 32 -1.45 -6.08 -19.96
C LEU A 32 -1.51 -4.58 -20.22
N ILE A 33 -2.43 -4.18 -21.09
CA ILE A 33 -2.67 -2.77 -21.45
C ILE A 33 -4.14 -2.40 -21.25
N ASN A 34 -4.46 -1.13 -21.47
CA ASN A 34 -5.79 -0.53 -21.38
C ASN A 34 -6.35 -0.59 -19.96
N THR A 35 -7.62 -0.93 -19.80
CA THR A 35 -8.33 -0.91 -18.53
C THR A 35 -8.61 -2.30 -18.00
N ILE A 36 -8.71 -2.43 -16.68
CA ILE A 36 -9.25 -3.63 -16.04
C ILE A 36 -10.63 -3.34 -15.46
N ASN A 37 -11.62 -4.15 -15.80
CA ASN A 37 -12.99 -4.05 -15.30
C ASN A 37 -13.27 -5.22 -14.38
N LEU A 38 -13.73 -4.94 -13.16
CA LEU A 38 -14.11 -5.96 -12.17
C LEU A 38 -15.32 -5.48 -11.37
N GLY A 39 -16.07 -6.42 -10.81
CA GLY A 39 -17.28 -6.14 -10.04
C GLY A 39 -18.43 -7.04 -10.47
N PRO A 40 -19.67 -6.71 -10.06
CA PRO A 40 -20.86 -7.50 -10.36
C PRO A 40 -21.10 -7.69 -11.86
N SER A 41 -20.84 -6.67 -12.70
CA SER A 41 -21.00 -6.77 -14.16
C SER A 41 -20.05 -7.78 -14.81
N GLU A 42 -18.89 -8.01 -14.20
CA GLU A 42 -17.86 -8.95 -14.67
C GLU A 42 -17.89 -10.29 -13.92
N ASN A 43 -18.90 -10.46 -13.06
CA ASN A 43 -19.14 -11.62 -12.20
C ASN A 43 -18.05 -11.87 -11.13
N PHE A 44 -17.26 -10.84 -10.77
CA PHE A 44 -16.29 -10.87 -9.67
C PHE A 44 -16.90 -10.18 -8.44
N THR A 45 -17.72 -10.87 -7.66
CA THR A 45 -18.47 -10.26 -6.53
C THR A 45 -17.84 -10.45 -5.15
N ASN A 46 -17.01 -11.49 -4.97
CA ASN A 46 -16.36 -11.80 -3.68
C ASN A 46 -14.85 -11.54 -3.68
N LEU A 47 -14.37 -10.69 -4.59
CA LEU A 47 -12.95 -10.38 -4.67
C LEU A 47 -12.48 -9.66 -3.40
N VAL A 48 -11.38 -10.15 -2.82
CA VAL A 48 -10.73 -9.62 -1.62
C VAL A 48 -9.39 -8.99 -2.00
N ASN A 49 -8.62 -9.67 -2.86
CA ASN A 49 -7.27 -9.29 -3.24
C ASN A 49 -7.14 -9.18 -4.77
N LEU A 50 -6.52 -8.10 -5.23
CA LEU A 50 -6.19 -7.91 -6.64
C LEU A 50 -4.73 -7.51 -6.79
N ASN A 51 -3.99 -8.27 -7.60
CA ASN A 51 -2.64 -7.93 -8.02
C ASN A 51 -2.60 -7.74 -9.55
N THR A 52 -2.36 -6.51 -9.97
CA THR A 52 -2.20 -6.11 -11.38
C THR A 52 -0.82 -5.52 -11.66
N SER A 53 0.12 -5.68 -10.73
CA SER A 53 1.42 -5.04 -10.78
C SER A 53 2.25 -5.43 -12.01
N PHE A 54 3.20 -4.58 -12.38
CA PHE A 54 4.12 -4.81 -13.50
C PHE A 54 3.39 -5.04 -14.84
N ASN A 55 2.47 -4.14 -15.16
CA ASN A 55 1.78 -4.11 -16.44
C ASN A 55 1.87 -2.70 -17.05
N GLN A 56 1.04 -2.42 -18.05
CA GLN A 56 0.90 -1.13 -18.71
C GLN A 56 -0.57 -0.70 -18.69
N ILE A 57 -1.26 -0.97 -17.58
CA ILE A 57 -2.66 -0.60 -17.37
C ILE A 57 -2.74 0.92 -17.17
N SER A 58 -3.64 1.55 -17.91
CA SER A 58 -3.86 3.01 -17.89
C SER A 58 -5.10 3.43 -17.12
N GLY A 59 -5.97 2.48 -16.75
CA GLY A 59 -7.15 2.75 -15.92
C GLY A 59 -7.82 1.49 -15.41
N PHE A 60 -8.86 1.65 -14.61
CA PHE A 60 -9.66 0.54 -14.12
C PHE A 60 -11.07 0.99 -13.76
N THR A 61 -12.00 0.04 -13.79
CA THR A 61 -13.36 0.20 -13.27
C THR A 61 -13.63 -0.90 -12.27
N LEU A 62 -13.82 -0.54 -11.00
CA LEU A 62 -14.21 -1.45 -9.93
C LEU A 62 -15.63 -1.12 -9.51
N GLY A 63 -16.55 -2.07 -9.71
CA GLY A 63 -17.93 -1.98 -9.21
C GLY A 63 -18.02 -2.16 -7.69
N LEU A 64 -19.23 -2.37 -7.19
CA LEU A 64 -19.45 -2.69 -5.78
C LEU A 64 -18.77 -4.02 -5.41
N LEU A 65 -17.71 -3.95 -4.60
CA LEU A 65 -16.95 -5.10 -4.13
C LEU A 65 -16.92 -5.08 -2.58
N PRO A 66 -17.91 -5.69 -1.92
CA PRO A 66 -18.10 -5.55 -0.47
C PRO A 66 -17.01 -6.21 0.36
N GLN A 67 -16.24 -7.13 -0.21
CA GLN A 67 -15.15 -7.86 0.46
C GLN A 67 -13.76 -7.36 0.09
N PHE A 68 -13.65 -6.40 -0.84
CA PHE A 68 -12.38 -5.97 -1.41
C PHE A 68 -11.55 -5.19 -0.42
N GLN A 69 -10.33 -5.67 -0.16
CA GLN A 69 -9.47 -5.16 0.91
C GLN A 69 -8.15 -4.63 0.38
N ASN A 70 -7.59 -5.31 -0.62
CA ASN A 70 -6.21 -5.13 -1.04
C ASN A 70 -6.11 -4.97 -2.55
N MET A 71 -5.48 -3.89 -3.00
CA MET A 71 -5.16 -3.68 -4.41
C MET A 71 -3.69 -3.33 -4.62
N ASP A 72 -3.08 -3.99 -5.59
CA ASP A 72 -1.77 -3.65 -6.11
C ASP A 72 -1.87 -3.31 -7.61
N PHE A 73 -1.65 -2.04 -7.91
CA PHE A 73 -1.54 -1.47 -9.24
C PHE A 73 -0.15 -0.87 -9.48
N SER A 74 0.85 -1.27 -8.69
CA SER A 74 2.20 -0.75 -8.84
C SER A 74 2.83 -1.08 -10.19
N HIS A 75 3.75 -0.25 -10.65
CA HIS A 75 4.41 -0.42 -11.94
C HIS A 75 3.40 -0.56 -13.10
N ASN A 76 2.59 0.48 -13.27
CA ASN A 76 1.65 0.65 -14.37
C ASN A 76 1.79 2.08 -14.94
N ILE A 77 0.83 2.52 -15.76
CA ILE A 77 0.82 3.85 -16.37
C ILE A 77 -0.44 4.64 -15.97
N LEU A 78 -0.92 4.44 -14.74
CA LEU A 78 -2.09 5.15 -14.24
C LEU A 78 -1.79 6.64 -14.11
N THR A 79 -2.68 7.47 -14.64
CA THR A 79 -2.61 8.94 -14.52
C THR A 79 -3.72 9.51 -13.63
N ASN A 80 -4.73 8.71 -13.31
CA ASN A 80 -5.87 9.12 -12.49
C ASN A 80 -6.29 8.01 -11.52
N PHE A 81 -6.44 8.38 -10.25
CA PHE A 81 -7.08 7.59 -9.20
C PHE A 81 -7.66 8.56 -8.18
N ILE A 82 -8.86 8.31 -7.66
CA ILE A 82 -9.44 9.11 -6.56
C ILE A 82 -10.02 8.15 -5.52
N MET A 83 -9.60 8.32 -4.27
CA MET A 83 -9.94 7.41 -3.15
C MET A 83 -11.41 7.50 -2.69
N LYS A 84 -12.23 8.40 -3.26
CA LYS A 84 -13.60 8.72 -2.80
C LYS A 84 -14.66 7.62 -3.06
N ASN A 85 -14.26 6.42 -3.45
CA ASN A 85 -15.15 5.30 -3.79
C ASN A 85 -15.57 4.45 -2.56
N THR A 86 -15.71 5.06 -1.38
CA THR A 86 -15.99 4.33 -0.12
C THR A 86 -17.31 3.55 -0.14
N LEU A 87 -18.30 4.00 -0.92
CA LEU A 87 -19.56 3.26 -1.12
C LEU A 87 -19.37 2.00 -1.98
N LEU A 88 -18.43 2.01 -2.93
CA LEU A 88 -18.16 0.88 -3.82
C LEU A 88 -17.19 -0.11 -3.19
N LEU A 89 -16.22 0.38 -2.41
CA LEU A 89 -15.11 -0.40 -1.86
C LEU A 89 -15.00 -0.20 -0.34
N PRO A 90 -16.01 -0.61 0.44
CA PRO A 90 -16.13 -0.26 1.87
C PRO A 90 -15.09 -0.92 2.77
N ARG A 91 -14.27 -1.85 2.26
CA ARG A 91 -13.24 -2.55 3.05
C ARG A 91 -11.83 -2.32 2.52
N LEU A 92 -11.67 -1.49 1.47
CA LEU A 92 -10.38 -1.24 0.86
C LEU A 92 -9.48 -0.49 1.85
N SER A 93 -8.44 -1.17 2.33
CA SER A 93 -7.59 -0.69 3.41
C SER A 93 -6.10 -0.74 3.08
N ILE A 94 -5.70 -1.52 2.07
CA ILE A 94 -4.31 -1.62 1.60
C ILE A 94 -4.28 -1.29 0.11
N ILE A 95 -3.56 -0.21 -0.21
CA ILE A 95 -3.46 0.30 -1.58
C ILE A 95 -1.98 0.47 -1.93
N ASN A 96 -1.55 -0.19 -3.00
CA ASN A 96 -0.25 0.04 -3.63
C ASN A 96 -0.46 0.58 -5.05
N LEU A 97 -0.05 1.83 -5.27
CA LEU A 97 -0.09 2.57 -6.52
C LEU A 97 1.31 3.08 -6.91
N SER A 98 2.37 2.54 -6.31
CA SER A 98 3.74 2.98 -6.56
C SER A 98 4.15 2.83 -8.03
N HIS A 99 5.07 3.67 -8.50
CA HIS A 99 5.55 3.62 -9.89
C HIS A 99 4.40 3.74 -10.92
N ASN A 100 3.67 4.84 -10.84
CA ASN A 100 2.67 5.26 -11.82
C ASN A 100 2.94 6.73 -12.21
N SER A 101 1.94 7.43 -12.74
CA SER A 101 2.02 8.86 -13.10
C SER A 101 0.87 9.65 -12.48
N LEU A 102 0.47 9.29 -11.26
CA LEU A 102 -0.62 9.95 -10.53
C LEU A 102 -0.18 11.32 -10.03
N SER A 103 -0.99 12.35 -10.27
CA SER A 103 -0.76 13.70 -9.73
C SER A 103 -1.62 14.01 -8.49
N ASP A 104 -2.68 13.25 -8.28
CA ASP A 104 -3.58 13.35 -7.13
C ASP A 104 -4.18 11.96 -6.84
N ILE A 105 -4.57 11.73 -5.59
CA ILE A 105 -5.33 10.55 -5.14
C ILE A 105 -6.61 10.94 -4.38
N GLY A 106 -6.91 12.24 -4.26
CA GLY A 106 -7.98 12.78 -3.44
C GLY A 106 -7.70 12.64 -1.93
N PRO A 107 -8.67 13.03 -1.09
CA PRO A 107 -8.54 12.85 0.36
C PRO A 107 -8.55 11.37 0.71
N GLY A 108 -7.76 11.02 1.72
CA GLY A 108 -7.72 9.66 2.25
C GLY A 108 -9.03 9.23 2.94
N SER A 109 -9.20 7.92 3.16
CA SER A 109 -10.36 7.34 3.84
C SER A 109 -10.00 6.84 5.24
N VAL A 110 -10.95 6.91 6.18
CA VAL A 110 -10.78 6.44 7.57
C VAL A 110 -10.40 4.95 7.67
N ILE A 111 -10.75 4.15 6.67
CA ILE A 111 -10.52 2.69 6.65
C ILE A 111 -9.09 2.35 6.19
N LEU A 112 -8.37 3.31 5.59
CA LEU A 112 -7.04 3.08 5.05
C LEU A 112 -6.05 2.75 6.17
N THR A 113 -5.32 1.65 6.01
CA THR A 113 -4.28 1.20 6.94
C THR A 113 -2.88 1.27 6.31
N HIS A 114 -2.78 1.00 5.00
CA HIS A 114 -1.53 0.98 4.26
C HIS A 114 -1.69 1.71 2.93
N LEU A 115 -0.78 2.64 2.66
CA LEU A 115 -0.73 3.38 1.41
C LEU A 115 0.69 3.45 0.89
N ASP A 116 0.91 2.94 -0.32
CA ASP A 116 2.12 3.20 -1.09
C ASP A 116 1.76 3.92 -2.39
N ILE A 117 2.20 5.17 -2.49
CA ILE A 117 2.06 6.03 -3.68
C ILE A 117 3.43 6.53 -4.13
N SER A 118 4.50 5.82 -3.75
CA SER A 118 5.86 6.24 -4.07
C SER A 118 6.12 6.28 -5.57
N ASN A 119 7.04 7.14 -6.01
CA ASN A 119 7.41 7.30 -7.42
C ASN A 119 6.18 7.62 -8.30
N ASN A 120 5.46 8.67 -7.94
CA ASN A 120 4.38 9.28 -8.72
C ASN A 120 4.68 10.78 -8.92
N LEU A 121 3.68 11.56 -9.30
CA LEU A 121 3.75 13.00 -9.54
C LEU A 121 2.88 13.78 -8.54
N ILE A 122 2.66 13.23 -7.34
CA ILE A 122 1.80 13.83 -6.32
C ILE A 122 2.41 15.14 -5.82
N THR A 123 1.62 16.21 -5.78
CA THR A 123 2.06 17.55 -5.35
C THR A 123 1.54 17.94 -3.96
N THR A 124 0.37 17.43 -3.59
CA THR A 124 -0.28 17.61 -2.28
C THR A 124 -0.92 16.31 -1.83
N LEU A 125 -0.91 16.04 -0.52
CA LEU A 125 -1.54 14.85 0.03
C LEU A 125 -2.23 15.16 1.37
N ASP A 126 -3.54 14.91 1.43
CA ASP A 126 -4.33 15.04 2.66
C ASP A 126 -4.82 13.68 3.16
N LEU A 127 -4.25 13.25 4.29
CA LEU A 127 -4.58 12.03 5.02
C LEU A 127 -5.09 12.35 6.43
N SER A 128 -5.61 13.56 6.66
CA SER A 128 -6.13 14.01 7.96
C SER A 128 -7.22 13.09 8.53
N ASP A 129 -8.05 12.47 7.68
CA ASP A 129 -9.11 11.55 8.11
C ASP A 129 -8.66 10.08 8.27
N CYS A 130 -7.43 9.73 7.90
CA CYS A 130 -6.93 8.36 7.93
C CYS A 130 -6.50 7.89 9.33
N ARG A 131 -7.46 7.77 10.25
CA ARG A 131 -7.22 7.41 11.67
C ARG A 131 -6.59 6.04 11.88
N ASN A 132 -6.79 5.11 10.95
CA ASN A 132 -6.27 3.74 11.03
C ASN A 132 -4.96 3.54 10.25
N LEU A 133 -4.39 4.62 9.67
CA LEU A 133 -3.18 4.52 8.87
C LEU A 133 -1.99 4.13 9.74
N VAL A 134 -1.34 3.03 9.39
CA VAL A 134 -0.15 2.52 10.09
C VAL A 134 1.07 2.51 9.20
N LYS A 135 0.90 2.49 7.86
CA LYS A 135 2.00 2.52 6.90
C LYS A 135 1.73 3.50 5.76
N LEU A 136 2.70 4.38 5.51
CA LEU A 136 2.67 5.37 4.44
C LEU A 136 4.03 5.43 3.73
N ASN A 137 4.02 5.23 2.42
CA ASN A 137 5.16 5.52 1.56
C ASN A 137 4.72 6.52 0.48
N CYS A 138 5.18 7.76 0.60
CA CYS A 138 4.99 8.82 -0.38
C CYS A 138 6.31 9.29 -1.01
N SER A 139 7.40 8.51 -0.82
CA SER A 139 8.73 8.83 -1.34
C SER A 139 8.76 8.95 -2.87
N GLY A 140 9.74 9.68 -3.40
CA GLY A 140 9.93 9.84 -4.85
C GLY A 140 8.85 10.70 -5.54
N ASN A 141 7.93 11.30 -4.80
CA ASN A 141 7.04 12.36 -5.30
C ASN A 141 7.76 13.71 -5.18
N ARG A 142 8.57 14.04 -6.18
CA ARG A 142 9.51 15.19 -6.14
C ARG A 142 8.84 16.50 -5.74
N ASP A 143 7.67 16.78 -6.29
CA ASP A 143 6.97 18.04 -6.12
C ASP A 143 5.98 18.03 -4.95
N LEU A 144 5.92 16.94 -4.19
CA LEU A 144 5.11 16.86 -2.97
C LEU A 144 5.68 17.81 -1.92
N SER A 145 4.98 18.91 -1.69
CA SER A 145 5.41 19.98 -0.78
C SER A 145 4.49 20.14 0.42
N ASN A 146 3.26 19.63 0.34
CA ASN A 146 2.29 19.68 1.43
C ASN A 146 1.74 18.28 1.74
N LEU A 147 1.95 17.84 2.98
CA LEU A 147 1.47 16.58 3.52
C LEU A 147 0.74 16.84 4.83
N THR A 148 -0.57 16.58 4.85
CA THR A 148 -1.39 16.60 6.06
C THR A 148 -1.61 15.18 6.55
N LEU A 149 -1.25 14.90 7.79
CA LEU A 149 -1.42 13.59 8.43
C LEU A 149 -2.43 13.68 9.57
N ASN A 150 -3.13 12.58 9.84
CA ASN A 150 -3.91 12.45 11.06
C ASN A 150 -2.97 12.56 12.28
N PRO A 151 -3.33 13.29 13.36
CA PRO A 151 -2.49 13.42 14.56
C PRO A 151 -2.15 12.10 15.27
N LEU A 152 -2.93 11.04 15.04
CA LEU A 152 -2.69 9.70 15.58
C LEU A 152 -1.63 8.92 14.78
N PHE A 153 -1.22 9.40 13.60
CA PHE A 153 -0.19 8.76 12.80
C PHE A 153 1.18 8.89 13.47
N ASN A 154 1.57 7.82 14.15
CA ASN A 154 2.84 7.75 14.87
C ASN A 154 3.43 6.33 14.80
N PRO A 155 3.89 5.89 13.61
CA PRO A 155 4.34 4.51 13.43
C PRO A 155 5.60 4.22 14.25
N THR A 156 5.61 3.08 14.93
CA THR A 156 6.77 2.62 15.71
C THR A 156 7.82 1.96 14.82
N ASP A 157 7.39 1.17 13.83
CA ASP A 157 8.25 0.54 12.82
C ASP A 157 8.97 1.62 11.97
N PRO A 158 10.32 1.64 11.93
CA PRO A 158 11.08 2.58 11.11
C PRO A 158 10.83 2.46 9.60
N ASN A 159 10.30 1.34 9.12
CA ASN A 159 10.01 1.12 7.70
C ASN A 159 8.55 1.45 7.34
N ALA A 160 7.75 1.88 8.31
CA ALA A 160 6.34 2.17 8.10
C ALA A 160 6.07 3.60 7.59
N PHE A 161 7.07 4.48 7.59
CA PHE A 161 6.95 5.81 7.02
C PHE A 161 8.16 6.20 6.17
N ASP A 162 7.90 6.61 4.93
CA ASP A 162 8.92 7.14 4.03
C ASP A 162 8.36 8.30 3.18
N CYS A 163 9.01 9.45 3.28
CA CYS A 163 8.74 10.65 2.47
C CYS A 163 10.00 11.12 1.72
N ARG A 164 11.01 10.25 1.56
CA ARG A 164 12.27 10.64 0.93
C ARG A 164 12.10 11.10 -0.51
N GLY A 165 12.88 12.09 -0.93
CA GLY A 165 12.79 12.60 -2.31
C GLY A 165 11.51 13.39 -2.59
N THR A 166 10.87 13.91 -1.54
CA THR A 166 9.80 14.92 -1.62
C THR A 166 10.34 16.32 -1.31
N SER A 167 9.52 17.35 -1.51
CA SER A 167 9.83 18.75 -1.19
C SER A 167 9.36 19.19 0.21
N ILE A 168 8.86 18.26 1.05
CA ILE A 168 8.32 18.56 2.39
C ILE A 168 9.40 19.04 3.37
N GLY A 169 10.64 18.54 3.23
CA GLY A 169 11.74 18.83 4.16
C GLY A 169 11.67 17.99 5.44
N GLN A 170 10.72 18.26 6.34
CA GLN A 170 10.55 17.52 7.60
C GLN A 170 9.09 17.27 7.93
N VAL A 171 8.81 16.11 8.52
CA VAL A 171 7.48 15.72 9.00
C VAL A 171 7.55 15.43 10.50
N ASN A 172 6.67 16.07 11.27
CA ASN A 172 6.59 15.86 12.71
C ASN A 172 5.47 14.89 13.05
N THR A 173 5.78 13.87 13.85
CA THR A 173 4.80 13.05 14.56
C THR A 173 4.84 13.35 16.05
N THR A 174 4.05 12.61 16.83
CA THR A 174 4.03 12.70 18.29
C THR A 174 5.37 12.31 18.90
N SER A 175 6.03 11.25 18.44
CA SER A 175 7.28 10.77 19.06
C SER A 175 8.57 11.11 18.29
N TYR A 176 8.51 11.53 17.03
CA TYR A 176 9.72 11.82 16.26
C TYR A 176 9.50 12.88 15.17
N THR A 177 10.60 13.46 14.72
CA THR A 177 10.68 14.23 13.48
C THR A 177 11.35 13.35 12.42
N TYR A 178 10.73 13.19 11.26
CA TYR A 178 11.30 12.53 10.10
C TYR A 178 11.90 13.58 9.16
N ASP A 179 13.16 13.42 8.79
CA ASP A 179 13.81 14.24 7.77
C ASP A 179 13.65 13.60 6.39
N CYS A 180 12.82 14.20 5.53
CA CYS A 180 12.53 13.70 4.19
C CYS A 180 13.74 13.84 3.22
N ARG A 181 14.84 14.49 3.61
CA ARG A 181 16.06 14.53 2.80
C ARG A 181 16.98 13.34 3.09
N THR A 182 17.13 13.00 4.37
CA THR A 182 18.09 11.98 4.83
C THR A 182 17.44 10.63 5.13
N GLY A 183 16.13 10.60 5.40
CA GLY A 183 15.43 9.41 5.91
C GLY A 183 15.61 9.19 7.42
N ASN A 184 16.25 10.13 8.12
CA ASN A 184 16.54 9.98 9.53
C ASN A 184 15.31 10.29 10.39
N ARG A 185 15.13 9.47 11.43
CA ARG A 185 14.14 9.69 12.49
C ARG A 185 14.85 10.27 13.71
N ILE A 186 14.51 11.51 14.06
CA ILE A 186 15.02 12.19 15.24
C ILE A 186 13.94 12.09 16.32
N GLN A 187 14.20 11.31 17.36
CA GLN A 187 13.29 11.18 18.50
C GLN A 187 13.04 12.56 19.12
N ARG A 188 11.78 12.90 19.37
CA ARG A 188 11.46 14.12 20.11
C ARG A 188 11.72 13.84 21.57
N ALA A 189 12.52 14.68 22.22
CA ALA A 189 12.73 14.59 23.66
C ALA A 189 11.37 14.71 24.34
N THR A 190 10.88 13.62 24.92
CA THR A 190 9.79 13.73 25.87
C THR A 190 10.35 14.57 27.02
N SER A 191 9.72 15.70 27.29
CA SER A 191 9.89 16.35 28.59
C SER A 191 9.28 15.44 29.65
N THR A 192 9.93 14.32 29.97
CA THR A 192 9.92 13.89 31.35
C THR A 192 10.69 14.99 32.07
N SER A 193 9.97 15.99 32.57
CA SER A 193 10.39 16.56 33.84
C SER A 193 10.47 15.36 34.78
N LYS A 194 11.66 14.78 34.95
CA LYS A 194 11.97 14.13 36.20
C LYS A 194 11.80 15.25 37.21
N ALA A 195 10.62 15.36 37.80
CA ALA A 195 10.48 16.03 39.07
C ALA A 195 11.45 15.27 39.98
N THR A 196 12.63 15.86 40.22
CA THR A 196 13.54 15.38 41.24
C THR A 196 12.86 15.67 42.56
N VAL A 197 11.95 14.78 42.97
CA VAL A 197 11.49 14.77 44.35
C VAL A 197 12.61 14.13 45.14
N THR A 198 13.43 14.94 45.77
CA THR A 198 14.38 14.50 46.79
C THR A 198 13.54 14.00 47.98
N VAL A 199 13.37 12.68 48.09
CA VAL A 199 12.80 12.06 49.30
C VAL A 199 13.89 11.22 49.94
N THR A 200 14.34 11.66 51.12
CA THR A 200 15.09 10.87 52.09
C THR A 200 14.26 9.64 52.49
N ASN A 201 14.84 8.46 52.30
CA ASN A 201 14.23 7.17 52.66
C ASN A 201 14.08 7.05 54.20
N PRO A 202 12.99 6.43 54.70
CA PRO A 202 13.16 5.04 55.13
C PRO A 202 11.98 4.08 54.79
N ALA A 203 12.38 2.83 54.48
CA ALA A 203 11.70 1.54 54.61
C ALA A 203 10.30 1.27 53.99
N ILE A 204 10.33 0.47 52.92
CA ILE A 204 9.43 -0.61 52.42
C ILE A 204 7.94 -0.60 52.81
N GLN A 205 7.06 -0.47 51.81
CA GLN A 205 5.98 -1.45 51.54
C GLN A 205 5.71 -1.60 50.04
N GLU A 206 5.83 -2.85 49.59
CA GLU A 206 5.41 -3.37 48.29
C GLU A 206 3.89 -3.30 48.18
N ASN A 207 3.34 -2.69 47.13
CA ASN A 207 1.95 -2.94 46.75
C ASN A 207 1.82 -3.05 45.23
N ASN A 208 1.63 -4.28 44.79
CA ASN A 208 1.39 -4.68 43.42
C ASN A 208 -0.03 -4.28 43.03
N ASN A 209 -0.19 -3.50 41.95
CA ASN A 209 -1.46 -3.44 41.24
C ASN A 209 -1.22 -3.53 39.72
N ASN A 210 -1.49 -4.75 39.24
CA ASN A 210 -1.57 -5.12 37.84
C ASN A 210 -2.74 -4.41 37.16
N GLY A 211 -2.46 -3.55 36.19
CA GLY A 211 -3.43 -3.03 35.23
C GLY A 211 -3.32 -3.79 33.92
N LEU A 212 -4.09 -4.88 33.78
CA LEU A 212 -4.20 -5.70 32.57
C LEU A 212 -4.90 -4.90 31.46
N TYR A 213 -4.14 -4.41 30.48
CA TYR A 213 -4.70 -3.87 29.24
C TYR A 213 -5.19 -5.03 28.36
N LEU A 214 -6.49 -5.27 28.37
CA LEU A 214 -7.18 -6.21 27.51
C LEU A 214 -7.41 -5.57 26.12
N GLY A 215 -6.37 -5.59 25.29
CA GLY A 215 -6.51 -5.30 23.86
C GLY A 215 -7.06 -6.52 23.12
N ILE A 216 -8.22 -6.39 22.48
CA ILE A 216 -8.80 -7.45 21.63
C ILE A 216 -7.86 -7.67 20.44
N GLY A 217 -7.05 -8.73 20.51
CA GLY A 217 -6.13 -9.12 19.45
C GLY A 217 -6.87 -9.72 18.27
N ILE A 218 -6.91 -9.01 17.14
CA ILE A 218 -7.03 -9.65 15.84
C ILE A 218 -5.62 -10.10 15.46
N GLY A 219 -5.43 -11.41 15.33
CA GLY A 219 -4.12 -12.07 15.30
C GLY A 219 -3.13 -11.45 14.31
N VAL A 220 -2.03 -10.94 14.85
CA VAL A 220 -0.84 -10.46 14.14
C VAL A 220 -0.33 -11.47 13.10
N GLY A 221 -0.60 -12.76 13.28
CA GLY A 221 -0.21 -13.84 12.36
C GLY A 221 -0.77 -13.72 10.94
N GLY A 222 -1.99 -13.21 10.75
CA GLY A 222 -2.59 -13.10 9.40
C GLY A 222 -1.97 -11.97 8.57
N ILE A 223 -1.71 -10.83 9.21
CA ILE A 223 -1.10 -9.65 8.59
C ILE A 223 0.38 -9.90 8.29
N VAL A 224 1.08 -10.59 9.20
CA VAL A 224 2.48 -11.00 8.99
C VAL A 224 2.62 -11.95 7.80
N LEU A 225 1.69 -12.91 7.61
CA LEU A 225 1.74 -13.81 6.45
C LEU A 225 1.61 -13.07 5.11
N ILE A 226 0.75 -12.04 5.05
CA ILE A 226 0.51 -11.24 3.83
C ILE A 226 1.71 -10.34 3.51
N ILE A 227 2.33 -9.74 4.55
CA ILE A 227 3.57 -8.97 4.41
C ILE A 227 4.72 -9.88 3.96
N ILE A 228 4.82 -11.10 4.53
CA ILE A 228 5.81 -12.10 4.12
C ILE A 228 5.62 -12.47 2.65
N LEU A 229 4.40 -12.73 2.19
CA LEU A 229 4.15 -13.08 0.78
C LEU A 229 4.51 -11.93 -0.18
N SER A 230 4.23 -10.69 0.22
CA SER A 230 4.58 -9.49 -0.57
C SER A 230 6.11 -9.27 -0.64
N ILE A 231 6.81 -9.44 0.50
CA ILE A 231 8.28 -9.35 0.57
C ILE A 231 8.94 -10.51 -0.20
N VAL A 232 8.42 -11.73 -0.07
CA VAL A 232 8.90 -12.91 -0.80
C VAL A 232 8.72 -12.72 -2.30
N GLY A 233 7.57 -12.18 -2.76
CA GLY A 233 7.35 -11.80 -4.15
C GLY A 233 8.40 -10.80 -4.66
N TYR A 234 8.68 -9.74 -3.89
CA TYR A 234 9.70 -8.75 -4.21
C TYR A 234 11.13 -9.34 -4.24
N LEU A 235 11.48 -10.23 -3.31
CA LEU A 235 12.80 -10.87 -3.26
C LEU A 235 13.00 -11.88 -4.41
N ILE A 236 11.94 -12.60 -4.80
CA ILE A 236 11.94 -13.49 -5.98
C ILE A 236 12.13 -12.66 -7.25
N TYR A 237 11.47 -11.49 -7.36
CA TYR A 237 11.65 -10.57 -8.48
C TYR A 237 13.11 -10.09 -8.61
N LYS A 238 13.73 -9.62 -7.52
CA LYS A 238 15.13 -9.14 -7.52
C LYS A 238 16.14 -10.22 -7.93
N ARG A 239 15.83 -11.50 -7.71
CA ARG A 239 16.72 -12.64 -8.00
C ARG A 239 16.53 -13.24 -9.39
N ARG A 240 15.55 -12.82 -10.21
CA ARG A 240 15.44 -13.34 -11.58
C ARG A 240 16.55 -12.76 -12.45
N PRO A 241 17.43 -13.60 -13.05
CA PRO A 241 18.39 -13.11 -14.02
C PRO A 241 17.60 -12.55 -15.21
N LYS A 242 17.93 -11.32 -15.62
CA LYS A 242 17.45 -10.75 -16.88
C LYS A 242 17.84 -11.72 -17.99
N LYS A 243 16.89 -12.52 -18.48
CA LYS A 243 17.13 -13.36 -19.65
C LYS A 243 17.38 -12.41 -20.81
N GLY A 244 18.66 -12.30 -21.18
CA GLY A 244 19.09 -11.63 -22.39
C GLY A 244 18.35 -12.25 -23.57
N ILE A 245 17.92 -11.37 -24.46
CA ILE A 245 17.31 -11.70 -25.75
C ILE A 245 18.23 -12.69 -26.46
N ILE A 246 17.78 -13.93 -26.66
CA ILE A 246 18.42 -14.84 -27.60
C ILE A 246 18.16 -14.25 -28.99
N LYS A 247 19.19 -13.65 -29.58
CA LYS A 247 19.23 -13.40 -31.03
C LYS A 247 19.18 -14.77 -31.70
N ILE A 248 18.05 -15.12 -32.31
CA ILE A 248 17.99 -16.22 -33.26
C ILE A 248 18.56 -15.65 -34.56
N ALA A 249 19.83 -15.96 -34.83
CA ALA A 249 20.44 -15.71 -36.12
C ALA A 249 19.95 -16.79 -37.10
N GLY A 250 19.15 -16.36 -38.08
CA GLY A 250 19.16 -16.78 -39.49
C GLY A 250 19.15 -18.25 -39.90
N GLY A 251 18.17 -18.57 -40.76
CA GLY A 251 18.20 -19.63 -41.79
C GLY A 251 17.42 -20.89 -41.41
N GLN A 252 16.52 -21.46 -42.21
CA GLN A 252 16.44 -21.49 -43.68
C GLN A 252 14.98 -21.58 -44.18
N TYR A 253 14.76 -21.07 -45.39
CA TYR A 253 13.62 -21.35 -46.26
C TYR A 253 13.69 -22.79 -46.77
N TYR A 254 12.55 -23.46 -46.96
CA TYR A 254 12.20 -24.19 -48.19
C TYR A 254 10.66 -24.22 -48.32
N GLU A 255 10.22 -24.32 -49.57
CA GLU A 255 8.90 -24.04 -50.19
C GLU A 255 7.63 -24.40 -49.41
#